data_AF-A0A3L7XG62-F1
#
_entry.id   AF-A0A3L7XG62-F1
#
_cell.length_a   1.000
_cell.length_b   1.000
_cell.length_c   1.000
_cell.angle_alpha   90.00
_cell.angle_beta   90.00
_cell.angle_gamma   90.00
#
_symmetry.space_group_name_H-M   'P 1'
#
loop_
_entity.id
_entity.type
_entity.pdbx_description
1 polymer ?
#
loop_
_entity_poly.entity_id
_entity_poly.type
_entity_poly.pdbx_seq_one_letter_code
_entity_poly.pdbx_strand_id
1 'polypeptide(L)' 'TPATAHLIAAWPETTCPLLEYLVKWNEIHQFFLANPLKPINGYVTPPSGPGMGMDLDEGKVESRREVTF' A
#
# COMPACT_ATOMS: atom_id res chain seq x y z
N THR A 1 2.72 1.47 2.89
CA THR A 1 1.53 0.90 3.58
C THR A 1 1.14 -0.46 3.08
N PRO A 2 1.04 -0.76 1.76
CA PRO A 2 0.67 -2.11 1.30
C PRO A 2 1.55 -3.24 1.87
N ALA A 3 2.88 -3.09 1.81
CA ALA A 3 3.82 -4.07 2.38
C ALA A 3 3.61 -4.28 3.89
N THR A 4 3.49 -3.20 4.66
CA THR A 4 3.26 -3.27 6.11
C THR A 4 1.90 -3.88 6.46
N ALA A 5 0.87 -3.62 5.66
CA ALA A 5 -0.47 -4.21 5.87
C ALA A 5 -0.44 -5.74 5.71
N HIS A 6 0.27 -6.26 4.70
CA HIS A 6 0.47 -7.71 4.58
C HIS A 6 1.24 -8.28 5.76
N LEU A 7 2.33 -7.63 6.20
CA LEU A 7 3.10 -8.10 7.34
C LEU A 7 2.25 -8.15 8.61
N ILE A 8 1.56 -7.06 8.96
CA ILE A 8 0.73 -6.98 10.17
C ILE A 8 -0.38 -8.03 10.13
N ALA A 9 -1.05 -8.21 9.00
CA ALA A 9 -2.12 -9.20 8.84
C ALA A 9 -1.63 -10.66 8.94
N ALA A 10 -0.34 -10.92 8.77
CA ALA A 10 0.26 -12.25 8.90
C ALA A 10 0.68 -12.60 10.34
N TRP A 11 0.65 -11.64 11.26
CA TRP A 11 0.96 -11.86 12.68
C TRP A 11 -0.31 -11.96 13.52
N PRO A 12 -0.26 -12.65 14.67
CA PRO A 12 -1.36 -12.63 15.63
C PRO A 12 -1.63 -11.20 16.13
N GLU A 13 -2.90 -10.92 16.44
CA GLU A 13 -3.35 -9.64 16.98
C GLU A 13 -2.57 -9.21 18.23
N THR A 14 -2.17 -10.15 19.08
CA THR A 14 -1.38 -9.88 20.29
C THR A 14 0.02 -9.33 20.01
N THR A 15 0.56 -9.54 18.80
CA THR A 15 1.87 -9.04 18.36
C THR A 15 1.73 -7.73 17.58
N CYS A 16 0.72 -7.61 16.72
CA CYS A 16 0.48 -6.43 15.90
C CYS A 16 -0.99 -5.98 15.99
N PRO A 17 -1.40 -5.35 17.10
CA PRO A 17 -2.82 -5.03 17.35
C PRO A 17 -3.34 -3.86 16.51
N LEU A 18 -2.44 -2.99 16.04
CA LEU A 18 -2.79 -1.76 15.32
C LEU A 18 -1.82 -1.49 14.17
N LEU A 19 -2.33 -0.88 13.12
CA LEU A 19 -1.57 -0.40 11.96
C LEU A 19 -1.54 1.13 11.96
N GLU A 20 -0.35 1.71 11.83
CA GLU A 20 -0.22 3.15 11.62
C GLU A 20 -0.62 3.53 10.18
N TYR A 21 -1.65 4.36 10.05
CA TYR A 21 -2.08 4.91 8.76
C TYR A 21 -1.91 6.43 8.74
N LEU A 22 -0.74 6.86 8.27
CA LEU A 22 -0.42 8.28 8.09
C LEU A 22 -1.25 8.89 6.94
N VAL A 23 -2.40 9.50 7.24
CA VAL A 23 -3.40 9.93 6.24
C VAL A 23 -2.79 10.73 5.09
N LYS A 24 -2.05 11.81 5.39
CA LYS A 24 -1.46 12.68 4.36
C LYS A 24 -0.36 11.99 3.55
N TRP A 25 0.53 11.28 4.24
CA TRP A 25 1.63 10.57 3.61
C TRP A 25 1.15 9.43 2.71
N ASN A 26 0.07 8.76 3.11
CA ASN A 26 -0.55 7.73 2.29
C ASN A 26 -1.23 8.26 1.04
N GLU A 27 -1.67 9.52 1.01
CA GLU A 27 -2.15 10.13 -0.23
C GLU A 27 -0.99 10.34 -1.21
N ILE A 28 0.11 10.91 -0.72
CA ILE A 28 1.28 11.25 -1.54
C ILE A 28 1.98 9.97 -2.03
N HIS A 29 2.29 9.03 -1.14
CA HIS A 29 3.08 7.84 -1.47
C HIS A 29 2.33 6.83 -2.32
N GLN A 30 0.99 6.85 -2.29
CA GLN A 30 0.18 5.92 -3.08
C GLN A 30 -0.37 6.55 -4.36
N PHE A 31 0.01 7.79 -4.69
CA PHE A 31 -0.51 8.51 -5.86
C PHE A 31 -0.44 7.69 -7.14
N PHE A 32 0.71 7.05 -7.40
CA PHE A 32 0.94 6.24 -8.59
C PHE A 32 0.35 4.84 -8.53
N LEU A 33 -0.26 4.41 -7.42
CA LEU A 33 -0.89 3.08 -7.37
C LEU A 33 -2.22 3.10 -8.10
N ALA A 34 -2.46 2.06 -8.91
CA ALA A 34 -3.75 1.82 -9.55
C ALA A 34 -4.85 1.52 -8.52
N ASN A 35 -4.48 0.82 -7.44
CA ASN A 35 -5.36 0.43 -6.36
C ASN A 35 -4.81 0.89 -4.99
N PRO A 36 -4.93 2.19 -4.65
CA PRO A 36 -4.46 2.69 -3.36
C PRO A 36 -5.19 2.01 -2.19
N LEU A 37 -4.43 1.59 -1.19
CA LEU A 37 -4.93 1.02 0.05
C LEU A 37 -5.45 2.14 0.96
N LYS A 38 -6.76 2.16 1.22
CA LYS A 38 -7.43 3.14 2.10
C LYS A 38 -8.13 2.43 3.27
N PRO A 39 -8.13 3.02 4.47
CA PRO A 39 -8.90 2.50 5.59
C PRO A 39 -10.40 2.69 5.33
N ILE A 40 -11.19 1.71 5.75
CA ILE A 40 -12.66 1.75 5.71
C ILE A 40 -13.17 1.42 7.11
N ASN A 41 -13.92 2.35 7.71
CA ASN A 41 -14.47 2.20 9.07
C ASN A 41 -13.42 1.84 10.14
N GLY A 42 -12.20 2.38 10.03
CA GLY A 42 -11.10 2.11 10.96
C GLY A 42 -10.29 0.84 10.68
N TYR A 43 -10.65 0.06 9.65
CA TYR A 43 -9.94 -1.15 9.26
C TYR A 43 -9.16 -0.95 7.97
N VAL A 44 -8.00 -1.60 7.88
CA VAL A 44 -7.20 -1.70 6.65
C VAL A 44 -7.15 -3.17 6.25
N THR A 45 -7.71 -3.50 5.09
CA THR A 45 -7.69 -4.87 4.55
C THR A 45 -6.56 -4.99 3.52
N PRO A 46 -5.59 -5.90 3.66
CA PRO A 46 -4.52 -6.04 2.68
C PRO A 46 -5.06 -6.40 1.28
N PRO A 47 -4.34 -6.05 0.20
CA PRO A 47 -4.70 -6.46 -1.15
C PRO A 47 -4.93 -7.98 -1.28
N SER A 48 -5.93 -8.38 -2.06
CA SER A 48 -6.28 -9.79 -2.30
C SER A 48 -5.60 -10.40 -3.53
N GLY A 49 -5.03 -9.57 -4.41
CA GLY A 49 -4.27 -10.01 -5.57
C GLY A 49 -2.89 -10.58 -5.21
N PRO A 50 -2.20 -11.21 -6.17
CA PRO A 50 -0.86 -11.74 -5.95
C PRO A 50 0.17 -10.63 -5.66
N GLY A 51 1.23 -10.99 -4.93
CA GLY A 51 2.31 -10.07 -4.59
C GLY A 51 1.86 -9.02 -3.56
N MET A 52 2.34 -7.78 -3.72
CA MET A 52 2.06 -6.68 -2.79
C MET A 52 0.89 -5.79 -3.22
N GLY A 53 0.24 -6.07 -4.36
CA GLY A 53 -0.85 -5.24 -4.90
C GLY A 53 -0.45 -3.79 -5.19
N MET A 54 0.78 -3.55 -5.64
CA MET A 54 1.33 -2.21 -5.93
C MET A 54 1.46 -1.93 -7.42
N ASP A 55 0.51 -2.40 -8.22
CA ASP A 55 0.45 -2.09 -9.65
C ASP A 55 0.36 -0.58 -9.84
N LEU A 56 1.12 -0.07 -10.82
CA LEU A 56 1.14 1.35 -11.13
C LEU A 56 -0.05 1.71 -12.02
N ASP A 57 -0.61 2.87 -11.78
CA ASP A 57 -1.57 3.53 -12.66
C ASP A 57 -0.79 4.17 -13.81
N GLU A 58 -0.70 3.47 -14.94
CA GLU A 58 0.04 3.95 -16.12
C GLU A 58 -0.52 5.29 -16.65
N GLY A 59 -1.79 5.63 -16.37
CA GLY A 59 -2.36 6.94 -16.72
C GLY A 59 -1.80 8.11 -15.91
N LYS A 60 -1.16 7.83 -14.76
CA LYS A 60 -0.48 8.83 -13.92
C LYS A 60 1.02 8.90 -14.18
N VAL A 61 1.58 7.93 -14.92
CA VAL A 61 3.01 7.87 -15.20
C VAL A 61 3.31 8.73 -16.44
N GLU A 62 4.02 9.84 -16.24
CA GLU A 62 4.42 10.73 -17.34
C GLU A 62 5.60 10.14 -18.13
N SER A 63 6.59 9.59 -17.43
CA SER A 63 7.76 8.96 -18.05
C SER A 63 8.34 7.86 -17.17
N ARG A 64 8.99 6.89 -17.81
CA ARG A 64 9.71 5.79 -17.15
C ARG A 64 11.09 5.66 -17.77
N ARG A 65 12.08 5.48 -16.91
CA ARG A 65 13.45 5.18 -17.32
C ARG A 65 14.03 4.10 -16.43
N GLU A 66 14.82 3.22 -17.02
CA GLU A 66 15.68 2.34 -16.25
C GLU A 66 16.91 3.12 -15.78
N VAL A 67 17.38 2.81 -14.57
CA VAL A 67 18.60 3.41 -14.03
C VAL A 67 19.78 2.53 -14.44
N THR A 68 20.69 3.08 -15.24
CA THR A 68 21.97 2.45 -15.62
C THR A 68 23.09 3.01 -14.74
N PHE A 69 23.95 2.14 -14.21
CA PHE A 69 25.11 2.49 -13.38
C PHE A 69 26.41 2.23 -14.12
#